data_AF-A0A4U9HKV8-F1
#
_entry.id   AF-A0A4U9HKV8-F1
#
_cell.length_a   1.000
_cell.length_b   1.000
_cell.length_c   1.000
_cell.angle_alpha   90.00
_cell.angle_beta   90.00
_cell.angle_gamma   90.00
#
_symmetry.space_group_name_H-M   'P 1'
#
loop_
_entity.id
_entity.type
_entity.pdbx_description
1 polymer ?
#
loop_
_entity_poly.entity_id
_entity_poly.type
_entity_poly.pdbx_seq_one_letter_code
_entity_poly.pdbx_strand_id
1 'polypeptide(L)'
;MGIDVTVGGFLGKDNQDGFQLLFSDLGIANRFQVVPGRTRINVKLTEKDGEVTDFNFSGFEVSPQDWERFVSDSLSWLGQFDMVAVSGSLPAGVAPEAFTDWMTACAPSVRASFSTAAARRWWPG
;
A
#
# COMPACT_ATOMS: atom_id res chain seq x y z
N MET A 1 20.62 -8.13 10.31
CA MET A 1 20.92 -7.02 9.38
C MET A 1 19.72 -6.10 9.41
N GLY A 2 19.88 -4.92 10.01
CA GLY A 2 18.77 -3.99 10.26
C GLY A 2 18.77 -2.91 9.20
N ILE A 3 17.86 -3.01 8.25
CA ILE A 3 17.46 -1.88 7.42
C ILE A 3 16.35 -1.19 8.21
N ASP A 4 16.45 0.11 8.41
CA ASP A 4 15.35 0.89 8.98
C ASP A 4 14.25 0.96 7.93
N VAL A 5 13.11 0.31 8.21
CA VAL A 5 12.00 0.18 7.27
C VAL A 5 10.79 0.89 7.84
N THR A 6 10.22 1.77 7.03
CA THR A 6 8.91 2.34 7.24
C THR A 6 7.93 1.76 6.22
N VAL A 7 6.74 1.40 6.66
CA VAL A 7 5.65 0.94 5.81
C VAL A 7 4.56 1.99 5.70
N GLY A 8 3.92 2.10 4.54
CA GLY A 8 2.85 3.06 4.29
C GLY A 8 1.91 2.60 3.18
N GLY A 9 0.81 3.34 2.99
CA GLY A 9 -0.29 2.98 2.11
C GLY A 9 -1.63 3.23 2.80
N PHE A 10 -2.63 2.41 2.50
CA PHE A 10 -3.97 2.50 3.09
C PHE A 10 -4.33 1.26 3.92
N LEU A 11 -4.98 1.48 5.06
CA LEU A 11 -5.62 0.44 5.88
C LEU A 11 -7.10 0.77 6.07
N GLY A 12 -7.96 -0.23 5.98
CA GLY A 12 -9.36 -0.11 6.36
C GLY A 12 -9.49 0.01 7.89
N LYS A 13 -10.28 1.00 8.31
CA LYS A 13 -10.58 1.29 9.72
C LYS A 13 -11.09 0.09 10.49
N ASP A 14 -11.87 -0.79 9.85
CA ASP A 14 -12.63 -1.85 10.51
C ASP A 14 -11.76 -3.03 10.96
N ASN A 15 -10.52 -3.15 10.46
CA ASN A 15 -9.60 -4.24 10.81
C ASN A 15 -8.13 -3.80 10.91
N GLN A 16 -7.88 -2.52 11.19
CA GLN A 16 -6.54 -1.94 11.29
C GLN A 16 -5.73 -2.47 12.48
N ASP A 17 -6.39 -2.84 13.58
CA ASP A 17 -5.72 -3.13 14.87
C ASP A 17 -4.72 -4.29 14.75
N GLY A 18 -5.07 -5.32 13.99
CA GLY A 18 -4.17 -6.46 13.75
C GLY A 18 -2.88 -6.08 13.01
N PHE A 19 -2.96 -5.11 12.09
CA PHE A 19 -1.77 -4.60 11.39
C PHE A 19 -0.92 -3.73 12.30
N GLN A 20 -1.55 -2.86 13.10
CA GLN A 20 -0.82 -2.00 14.04
C GLN A 20 -0.05 -2.83 15.07
N LEU A 21 -0.67 -3.88 15.61
CA LEU A 21 0.00 -4.82 16.52
C LEU A 21 1.19 -5.50 15.83
N LEU A 22 1.00 -6.02 14.61
CA LEU A 22 2.07 -6.65 13.85
C LEU A 22 3.27 -5.71 13.61
N PHE A 23 3.02 -4.45 13.23
CA PHE A 23 4.10 -3.48 13.02
C PHE A 23 4.84 -3.16 14.32
N SER A 24 4.11 -3.03 15.43
CA SER A 24 4.70 -2.84 16.76
C SER A 24 5.59 -4.01 17.16
N ASP A 25 5.10 -5.25 17.01
CA ASP A 25 5.83 -6.46 17.38
C ASP A 25 7.10 -6.65 16.54
N LEU A 26 7.08 -6.22 15.28
CA LEU A 26 8.22 -6.27 14.37
C LEU A 26 9.15 -5.06 14.48
N GLY A 27 8.81 -4.04 15.27
CA GLY A 27 9.58 -2.79 15.37
C GLY A 27 9.61 -1.97 14.08
N ILE A 28 8.55 -2.06 13.26
CA ILE A 28 8.45 -1.39 11.96
C ILE A 28 7.71 -0.06 12.14
N ALA A 29 8.29 1.03 11.62
CA ALA A 29 7.62 2.33 11.62
C ALA A 29 6.42 2.33 10.67
N ASN A 30 5.26 2.80 11.15
CA ASN A 30 3.98 2.77 10.44
C ASN A 30 3.54 4.17 10.00
N ARG A 31 3.34 4.37 8.69
CA ARG A 31 2.81 5.58 8.04
C ARG A 31 1.52 5.32 7.25
N PHE A 32 0.81 4.22 7.51
CA PHE A 32 -0.45 3.92 6.84
C PHE A 32 -1.54 4.96 7.15
N GLN A 33 -2.27 5.39 6.13
CA GLN A 33 -3.49 6.16 6.28
C GLN A 33 -4.67 5.24 6.49
N VAL A 34 -5.53 5.60 7.44
CA VAL A 34 -6.72 4.82 7.78
C VAL A 34 -7.91 5.40 7.03
N VAL A 35 -8.56 4.56 6.21
CA VAL A 35 -9.71 4.92 5.38
C VAL A 35 -10.97 4.13 5.79
N PRO A 36 -12.18 4.62 5.48
CA PRO A 36 -13.41 3.88 5.75
C PRO A 36 -13.42 2.49 5.10
N GLY A 37 -14.02 1.51 5.79
CA GLY A 37 -14.14 0.14 5.31
C GLY A 37 -13.03 -0.77 5.83
N ARG A 38 -12.75 -1.85 5.10
CA ARG A 38 -11.95 -2.98 5.59
C ARG A 38 -10.79 -3.30 4.65
N THR A 39 -9.58 -3.46 5.18
CA THR A 39 -8.46 -4.02 4.43
C THR A 39 -8.84 -5.43 3.98
N ARG A 40 -8.71 -5.73 2.69
CA ARG A 40 -9.04 -7.06 2.15
C ARG A 40 -8.23 -8.13 2.86
N ILE A 41 -8.93 -9.15 3.38
CA ILE A 41 -8.32 -10.38 3.90
C ILE A 41 -8.70 -11.49 2.92
N ASN A 42 -7.71 -12.23 2.43
CA ASN A 42 -7.95 -13.44 1.65
C ASN A 42 -7.93 -14.63 2.61
N VAL A 43 -9.07 -15.31 2.78
CA VAL A 43 -9.16 -16.54 3.57
C VAL A 43 -9.19 -17.72 2.60
N LYS A 44 -8.21 -18.61 2.73
CA LYS A 44 -8.16 -19.87 1.98
C LYS A 44 -8.60 -20.99 2.91
N LEU A 45 -9.77 -21.57 2.67
CA LEU A 45 -10.22 -22.77 3.37
C LEU A 45 -9.82 -23.98 2.53
N THR A 46 -9.02 -24.88 3.10
CA THR A 46 -8.63 -26.14 2.45
C THR A 46 -9.35 -27.28 3.16
N GLU A 47 -10.27 -27.94 2.47
CA GLU A 47 -10.89 -29.17 2.98
C GLU A 47 -9.98 -30.39 2.74
N LYS A 48 -10.21 -31.47 3.51
CA LYS A 48 -9.39 -32.70 3.45
C LYS A 48 -9.36 -33.36 2.07
N ASP A 49 -10.32 -33.02 1.20
CA ASP A 49 -10.45 -33.56 -0.15
C ASP A 49 -9.84 -32.64 -1.24
N GLY A 50 -9.18 -31.55 -0.84
CA GLY A 50 -8.43 -30.67 -1.75
C GLY A 50 -9.24 -29.55 -2.42
N GLU A 51 -10.55 -29.43 -2.14
CA GLU A 51 -11.32 -28.27 -2.58
C GLU A 51 -10.93 -27.03 -1.77
N VAL A 52 -10.62 -25.95 -2.49
CA VAL A 52 -10.29 -24.64 -1.93
C VAL A 52 -11.45 -23.69 -2.23
N THR A 53 -12.13 -23.22 -1.18
CA THR A 53 -13.15 -22.18 -1.31
C THR A 53 -12.52 -20.82 -0.97
N ASP A 54 -12.38 -19.95 -1.97
CA ASP A 54 -11.88 -18.59 -1.81
C ASP A 54 -13.04 -17.62 -1.51
N PHE A 55 -13.07 -17.06 -0.30
CA PHE A 55 -13.95 -15.94 0.03
C PHE A 55 -13.23 -14.61 -0.22
N ASN A 56 -13.64 -13.89 -1.27
CA ASN A 56 -13.10 -12.58 -1.61
C ASN A 56 -14.01 -11.47 -1.07
N PHE A 57 -13.65 -10.89 0.06
CA PHE A 57 -14.28 -9.65 0.50
C PHE A 57 -13.78 -8.50 -0.37
N SER A 58 -14.70 -7.64 -0.85
CA SER A 58 -14.31 -6.35 -1.42
C SER A 58 -13.57 -5.55 -0.35
N GLY A 59 -12.38 -5.05 -0.69
CA GLY A 59 -11.64 -4.15 0.19
C GLY A 59 -12.31 -2.79 0.32
N PHE A 60 -11.61 -1.83 0.92
CA PHE A 60 -11.99 -0.43 0.87
C PHE A 60 -11.88 0.14 -0.56
N GLU A 61 -12.59 1.24 -0.79
CA GLU A 61 -12.40 2.13 -1.95
C GLU A 61 -11.75 3.42 -1.45
N VAL A 62 -10.73 3.89 -2.15
CA VAL A 62 -10.01 5.12 -1.80
C VAL A 62 -10.76 6.29 -2.41
N SER A 63 -11.22 7.22 -1.56
CA SER A 63 -11.86 8.45 -2.05
C SER A 63 -10.81 9.39 -2.68
N PRO A 64 -11.23 10.32 -3.57
CA PRO A 64 -10.33 11.35 -4.08
C PRO A 64 -9.64 12.15 -2.97
N GLN A 65 -10.36 12.44 -1.88
CA GLN A 65 -9.82 13.18 -0.73
C GLN A 65 -8.77 12.37 0.03
N ASP A 66 -9.01 11.07 0.23
CA ASP A 66 -8.02 10.19 0.86
C ASP A 66 -6.77 10.03 -0.02
N TRP A 67 -6.94 9.98 -1.35
CA TRP A 67 -5.82 9.95 -2.29
C TRP A 67 -5.00 11.24 -2.25
N GLU A 68 -5.64 12.41 -2.31
CA GLU A 68 -4.95 13.71 -2.21
C GLU A 68 -4.17 13.84 -0.91
N ARG A 69 -4.77 13.40 0.21
CA ARG A 69 -4.09 13.35 1.50
C ARG A 69 -2.90 12.41 1.47
N PHE A 70 -3.03 11.22 0.87
CA PHE A 70 -1.91 10.28 0.70
C PHE A 70 -0.75 10.90 -0.08
N VAL A 71 -1.05 11.56 -1.20
CA VAL A 71 -0.04 12.24 -2.01
C VAL A 71 0.67 13.32 -1.19
N SER A 72 -0.08 14.20 -0.52
CA SER A 72 0.49 15.30 0.26
C SER A 72 1.34 14.79 1.42
N ASP A 73 0.81 13.86 2.22
CA ASP A 73 1.53 13.31 3.38
C ASP A 73 2.78 12.56 2.90
N SER A 74 2.66 11.66 1.92
CA SER A 74 3.80 10.86 1.45
C SER A 74 4.95 11.70 0.92
N LEU A 75 4.68 12.69 0.09
CA LEU A 75 5.71 13.59 -0.43
C LEU A 75 6.43 14.39 0.68
N SER A 76 5.77 14.65 1.82
CA SER A 76 6.39 15.35 2.95
C SER A 76 7.46 14.53 3.70
N TRP A 77 7.37 13.20 3.67
CA TRP A 77 8.29 12.32 4.40
C TRP A 77 9.16 11.43 3.51
N LEU A 78 8.82 11.24 2.24
CA LEU A 78 9.59 10.37 1.33
C LEU A 78 11.03 10.83 1.12
N GLY A 79 11.31 12.13 1.18
CA GLY A 79 12.68 12.68 1.08
C GLY A 79 13.61 12.30 2.24
N GLN A 80 13.10 11.64 3.29
CA GLN A 80 13.89 11.11 4.41
C GLN A 80 14.46 9.72 4.12
N PHE A 81 14.09 9.10 2.99
CA PHE A 81 14.48 7.73 2.64
C PHE A 81 15.40 7.73 1.43
N ASP A 82 16.42 6.86 1.43
CA ASP A 82 17.28 6.65 0.27
C ASP A 82 16.57 5.91 -0.87
N MET A 83 15.60 5.06 -0.52
CA MET A 83 14.87 4.21 -1.45
C MET A 83 13.41 4.01 -1.05
N VAL A 84 12.51 3.99 -2.05
CA VAL A 84 11.11 3.61 -1.92
C VAL A 84 10.82 2.38 -2.79
N ALA A 85 10.12 1.41 -2.22
CA ALA A 85 9.64 0.25 -2.94
C ALA A 85 8.12 0.29 -3.00
N VAL A 86 7.56 0.29 -4.22
CA VAL A 86 6.10 0.26 -4.42
C VAL A 86 5.70 -1.10 -4.98
N SER A 87 4.74 -1.74 -4.30
CA SER A 87 4.29 -3.11 -4.61
C SER A 87 2.78 -3.26 -4.42
N GLY A 88 2.19 -4.29 -5.04
CA GLY A 88 0.75 -4.48 -5.08
C GLY A 88 0.02 -3.82 -6.25
N SER A 89 -1.25 -4.19 -6.43
CA SER A 89 -2.16 -3.56 -7.38
C SER A 89 -2.70 -2.24 -6.82
N LEU A 90 -3.16 -1.36 -7.71
CA LEU A 90 -3.86 -0.16 -7.29
C LEU A 90 -5.16 -0.50 -6.53
N PRO A 91 -5.46 0.20 -5.44
CA PRO A 91 -6.75 0.05 -4.77
C PRO A 91 -7.86 0.61 -5.66
N ALA A 92 -9.09 0.15 -5.43
CA ALA A 92 -10.27 0.74 -6.08
C ALA A 92 -10.37 2.23 -5.72
N GLY A 93 -10.81 3.04 -6.68
CA GLY A 93 -10.93 4.50 -6.52
C GLY A 93 -9.71 5.31 -6.96
N VAL A 94 -8.54 4.68 -7.16
CA VAL A 94 -7.34 5.37 -7.65
C VAL A 94 -7.18 5.19 -9.16
N ALA A 95 -7.20 6.29 -9.90
CA ALA A 95 -6.93 6.29 -11.33
C ALA A 95 -5.44 5.99 -11.63
N PRO A 96 -5.12 5.18 -12.65
CA PRO A 96 -3.73 4.90 -13.05
C PRO A 96 -2.90 6.16 -13.34
N GLU A 97 -3.53 7.21 -13.90
CA GLU A 97 -2.91 8.49 -14.20
C GLU A 97 -2.52 9.20 -12.91
N ALA A 98 -3.41 9.26 -11.93
CA ALA A 98 -3.14 9.88 -10.63
C ALA A 98 -2.00 9.17 -9.87
N PHE A 99 -1.91 7.84 -9.99
CA PHE A 99 -0.78 7.08 -9.48
C PHE A 99 0.52 7.43 -10.22
N THR A 100 0.48 7.56 -11.54
CA THR A 100 1.64 7.94 -12.36
C THR A 100 2.15 9.34 -12.01
N ASP A 101 1.25 10.27 -11.74
CA ASP A 101 1.59 11.64 -11.30
C ASP A 101 2.29 11.62 -9.94
N TRP A 102 1.74 10.89 -8.96
CA TRP A 102 2.36 10.70 -7.65
C TRP A 102 3.76 10.09 -7.76
N MET A 103 3.90 9.05 -8.59
CA MET A 103 5.17 8.38 -8.86
C MET A 103 6.22 9.34 -9.43
N THR A 104 5.83 10.16 -10.40
CA THR A 104 6.69 11.18 -11.01
C THR A 104 7.13 12.22 -9.98
N ALA A 105 6.23 12.62 -9.08
CA ALA A 105 6.53 13.53 -7.99
C ALA A 105 7.49 12.94 -6.93
N CYS A 106 7.53 11.62 -6.77
CA CYS A 106 8.44 10.93 -5.85
C CYS A 106 9.89 10.87 -6.38
N ALA A 107 10.06 10.73 -7.70
CA ALA A 107 11.36 10.46 -8.33
C ALA A 107 12.50 11.45 -7.98
N PRO A 108 12.25 12.76 -7.82
CA PRO A 108 13.29 13.69 -7.39
C PRO A 108 13.73 13.52 -5.92
N SER A 109 12.87 12.94 -5.09
CA SER A 109 13.06 12.89 -3.63
C SER A 109 13.67 11.57 -3.14
N VAL A 110 13.57 10.50 -3.94
CA VAL A 110 13.96 9.15 -3.51
C VAL A 110 14.21 8.22 -4.70
N ARG A 111 15.17 7.29 -4.58
CA ARG A 111 15.33 6.22 -5.60
C ARG A 111 14.15 5.26 -5.51
N ALA A 112 13.49 4.97 -6.61
CA ALA A 112 12.30 4.14 -6.61
C ALA A 112 12.52 2.79 -7.30
N SER A 113 12.03 1.70 -6.69
CA SER A 113 12.07 0.34 -7.23
C SER A 113 10.69 -0.31 -7.21
N PHE A 114 10.38 -1.11 -8.23
CA PHE A 114 9.02 -1.56 -8.50
C PHE A 114 8.91 -3.06 -8.74
N SER A 115 7.91 -3.68 -8.09
CA SER A 115 7.64 -5.11 -8.19
C SER A 115 6.39 -5.45 -9.01
N THR A 116 5.58 -4.48 -9.46
CA THR A 116 4.31 -4.79 -10.14
C THR A 116 4.37 -4.56 -11.64
N ALA A 117 3.65 -5.42 -12.38
CA ALA A 117 3.48 -5.31 -13.83
C ALA A 117 2.84 -3.97 -14.24
N ALA A 118 2.03 -3.36 -13.36
CA ALA A 118 1.41 -2.06 -13.58
C ALA A 118 2.43 -0.89 -13.57
N ALA A 119 3.43 -0.91 -12.70
CA ALA A 119 4.40 0.18 -12.57
C ALA A 119 5.44 0.23 -13.72
N ARG A 120 5.82 -0.94 -14.28
CA ARG A 120 6.79 -1.02 -15.40
C ARG A 120 6.33 -0.31 -16.68
N ARG A 121 5.03 -0.08 -16.86
CA ARG A 121 4.47 0.56 -18.05
C ARG A 121 4.67 2.08 -18.09
N TRP A 122 4.92 2.71 -16.93
CA TRP A 122 4.83 4.16 -16.77
C TRP A 122 6.11 4.81 -16.22
N TRP A 123 7.16 4.03 -15.94
CA TRP A 123 8.46 4.54 -15.50
C TRP A 123 9.41 4.70 -16.69
N PRO A 124 9.85 5.93 -17.04
CA PRO A 124 10.99 6.11 -17.94
C PRO A 124 12.24 5.83 -17.11
N GLY A 125 12.98 4.79 -17.49
CA GLY A 125 14.22 4.36 -16.80
C GLY A 125 15.18 5.51 -16.52
#